data_AF-A0A3M0HFE2-F1
#
_entry.id   AF-A0A3M0HFE2-F1
#
_cell.length_a   1.000
_cell.length_b   1.000
_cell.length_c   1.000
_cell.angle_alpha   90.00
_cell.angle_beta   90.00
_cell.angle_gamma   90.00
#
_symmetry.space_group_name_H-M   'P 1'
#
loop_
_entity.id
_entity.type
_entity.pdbx_description
1 polymer ?
#
loop_
_entity_poly.entity_id
_entity_poly.type
_entity_poly.pdbx_seq_one_letter_code
_entity_poly.pdbx_strand_id
1 'polypeptide(L)' 'MESIARWWDGVELWVTGLPFVPQSVVVLLVIVPAAFLLARVFDRVLAVVLHLLGRDARAARDAELTGAATTTTKDGQ' A
#
# COMPACT_ATOMS: atom_id res chain seq x y z
N MET A 1 28.48 -8.95 -6.53
CA MET A 1 27.62 -7.83 -7.00
C MET A 1 27.62 -7.73 -8.54
N GLU A 2 28.73 -7.97 -9.23
CA GLU A 2 28.80 -7.89 -10.72
C GLU A 2 27.88 -8.86 -11.47
N SER A 3 27.60 -10.06 -10.92
CA SER A 3 26.74 -11.01 -11.62
C SER A 3 25.31 -10.51 -11.84
N ILE A 4 24.78 -9.71 -10.91
CA ILE A 4 23.45 -9.12 -11.02
C ILE A 4 23.50 -7.93 -11.98
N ALA A 5 24.54 -7.09 -11.88
CA ALA A 5 24.74 -5.97 -12.78
C ALA A 5 24.88 -6.41 -14.26
N ARG A 6 25.62 -7.49 -14.53
CA ARG A 6 25.78 -8.04 -15.87
C ARG A 6 24.49 -8.65 -16.42
N TRP A 7 23.67 -9.25 -15.57
CA TRP A 7 22.37 -9.75 -15.98
C TRP A 7 21.41 -8.60 -16.31
N TRP A 8 21.40 -7.55 -15.48
CA TRP A 8 20.60 -6.36 -15.69
C TRP A 8 21.02 -5.60 -16.96
N ASP A 9 22.32 -5.48 -17.24
CA ASP A 9 22.87 -4.92 -18.49
C ASP A 9 22.33 -5.66 -19.73
N GLY A 10 22.25 -6.99 -19.69
CA GLY A 10 21.62 -7.78 -20.75
C GLY A 10 20.12 -7.53 -20.90
N VAL A 11 19.41 -7.29 -19.79
CA VAL A 11 17.99 -6.91 -19.81
C VAL A 11 17.81 -5.52 -20.42
N GLU A 12 18.65 -4.55 -20.05
CA GLU A 12 18.63 -3.20 -20.62
C GLU A 12 18.86 -3.22 -22.13
N LEU A 13 19.85 -3.98 -22.61
CA LEU A 13 20.12 -4.14 -24.04
C LEU A 13 18.95 -4.80 -24.79
N TRP A 14 18.30 -5.79 -24.18
CA TRP A 14 17.14 -6.43 -24.79
C TRP A 14 15.94 -5.47 -24.90
N VAL A 15 15.60 -4.76 -23.81
CA VAL A 15 14.48 -3.80 -23.80
C VAL A 15 14.73 -2.64 -24.75
N THR A 16 15.94 -2.08 -24.75
CA THR A 16 16.31 -0.93 -25.61
C THR A 16 16.51 -1.32 -27.07
N GLY A 17 16.76 -2.60 -27.36
CA GLY A 17 16.81 -3.14 -28.72
C GLY A 17 15.45 -3.31 -29.38
N LEU A 18 14.34 -3.17 -28.64
CA LEU A 18 12.98 -3.24 -29.17
C LEU A 18 12.54 -1.89 -29.77
N PRO A 19 11.65 -1.89 -30.79
CA PRO A 19 11.01 -0.66 -31.25
C PRO A 19 10.04 -0.10 -30.19
N PHE A 20 9.70 1.19 -30.31
CA PHE A 20 8.99 1.97 -29.27
C PHE A 20 7.71 1.30 -28.72
N VAL A 21 6.88 0.72 -29.59
CA VAL A 21 5.59 0.13 -29.20
C VAL A 21 5.78 -1.09 -28.28
N PRO A 22 6.46 -2.18 -28.69
CA PRO A 22 6.69 -3.31 -27.80
C PRO A 22 7.55 -2.96 -26.58
N GLN A 23 8.51 -2.03 -26.70
CA GLN A 23 9.28 -1.52 -25.55
C GLN A 23 8.37 -0.93 -24.48
N SER A 24 7.45 -0.04 -24.89
CA SER A 24 6.50 0.62 -23.97
C SER A 24 5.53 -0.38 -23.34
N VAL A 25 5.09 -1.39 -24.10
CA VAL A 25 4.20 -2.45 -23.58
C VAL A 25 4.92 -3.26 -22.50
N VAL A 26 6.17 -3.68 -22.71
CA VAL A 26 6.95 -4.41 -21.71
C VAL A 26 7.13 -3.56 -20.45
N VAL A 27 7.50 -2.30 -20.59
CA VAL A 27 7.65 -1.37 -19.45
C VAL A 27 6.34 -1.22 -18.69
N LEU A 28 5.22 -1.00 -19.40
CA LEU A 28 3.91 -0.85 -18.77
C LEU A 28 3.50 -2.11 -18.01
N LEU A 29 3.72 -3.29 -18.61
CA LEU A 29 3.42 -4.57 -17.99
C LEU A 29 4.25 -4.86 -16.74
N VAL A 30 5.44 -4.27 -16.59
CA VAL A 30 6.27 -4.42 -15.39
C VAL A 30 5.95 -3.34 -14.35
N ILE A 31 5.88 -2.08 -14.79
CA ILE A 31 5.73 -0.92 -13.90
C ILE A 31 4.34 -0.86 -13.27
N VAL A 32 3.26 -1.16 -14.02
CA VAL A 32 1.90 -1.13 -13.47
C VAL A 32 1.71 -2.10 -12.30
N PRO A 33 2.03 -3.40 -12.43
CA PRO A 33 1.92 -4.30 -11.28
C PRO A 33 2.92 -3.97 -10.18
N ALA A 34 4.13 -3.51 -10.49
CA ALA A 34 5.08 -3.07 -9.47
C ALA A 34 4.53 -1.88 -8.65
N ALA A 35 3.93 -0.89 -9.31
CA ALA A 35 3.28 0.24 -8.67
C ALA A 35 2.07 -0.20 -7.83
N PHE A 36 1.26 -1.14 -8.34
CA PHE A 36 0.14 -1.70 -7.60
C PHE A 36 0.59 -2.44 -6.32
N LEU A 37 1.65 -3.26 -6.42
CA LEU A 37 2.24 -3.93 -5.27
C LEU A 37 2.77 -2.91 -4.26
N LEU A 38 3.47 -1.88 -4.74
CA LEU A 38 4.01 -0.83 -3.90
C LEU A 38 2.88 -0.08 -3.17
N ALA A 39 1.84 0.34 -3.89
CA ALA A 39 0.66 0.98 -3.31
C ALA A 39 0.04 0.11 -2.20
N ARG A 40 -0.15 -1.20 -2.48
CA ARG A 40 -0.68 -2.14 -1.49
C ARG A 40 0.21 -2.25 -0.25
N VAL A 41 1.54 -2.25 -0.42
CA VAL A 41 2.49 -2.26 0.69
C VAL A 41 2.36 -0.96 1.50
N PHE A 42 2.31 0.20 0.84
CA PHE A 42 2.12 1.49 1.50
C PHE A 42 0.82 1.53 2.29
N ASP A 43 -0.30 1.06 1.74
CA ASP A 43 -1.59 1.00 2.44
C ASP A 43 -1.50 0.14 3.71
N ARG A 44 -0.79 -1.00 3.63
CA ARG A 44 -0.59 -1.89 4.78
C ARG A 44 0.31 -1.26 5.83
N VAL A 45 1.41 -0.64 5.41
CA VAL A 45 2.32 0.07 6.32
C VAL A 45 1.58 1.19 7.01
N LEU A 46 0.80 1.99 6.27
CA LEU A 46 0.01 3.08 6.83
C LEU A 46 -1.01 2.58 7.84
N ALA A 47 -1.74 1.49 7.53
CA ALA A 47 -2.67 0.87 8.45
C ALA A 47 -1.98 0.40 9.74
N VAL A 48 -0.82 -0.26 9.63
CA VAL A 48 -0.03 -0.72 10.78
C VAL A 48 0.47 0.46 11.62
N VAL A 49 0.99 1.52 10.98
CA VAL A 49 1.46 2.71 11.70
C VAL A 49 0.32 3.40 12.43
N LEU A 50 -0.86 3.56 11.80
CA LEU A 50 -2.03 4.16 12.45
C LEU A 50 -2.55 3.33 13.62
N HIS A 51 -2.50 2.00 13.49
CA HIS A 51 -2.83 1.07 14.57
C HIS A 51 -1.87 1.23 15.75
N LEU A 52 -0.56 1.23 15.46
CA LEU A 52 0.50 1.40 16.47
C LEU A 52 0.49 2.77 17.14
N LEU A 53 0.08 3.83 16.44
CA LEU A 53 -0.04 5.18 17.01
C LEU A 53 -1.22 5.31 17.99
N GLY A 54 -1.92 4.21 18.30
CA GLY A 54 -2.96 4.15 19.33
C GLY A 54 -4.30 4.70 18.85
N ARG A 55 -4.53 4.75 17.53
CA ARG A 55 -5.84 5.18 17.00
C ARG A 55 -6.95 4.22 17.41
N ASP A 56 -6.66 2.93 17.61
CA ASP A 56 -7.63 1.96 18.14
C ASP A 56 -7.99 2.21 19.60
N ALA A 57 -7.05 2.68 20.42
CA ALA A 57 -7.33 3.04 21.81
C ALA A 57 -8.25 4.28 21.90
N ARG A 58 -8.12 5.23 20.95
CA ARG A 58 -9.03 6.38 20.86
C ARG A 58 -10.40 5.99 20.28
N ALA A 59 -10.43 5.20 19.20
CA ALA A 59 -11.67 4.73 18.59
C ALA A 59 -12.49 3.84 19.54
N ALA A 60 -11.84 2.99 20.34
CA ALA A 60 -12.51 2.18 21.38
C ALA A 60 -13.10 3.06 22.49
N ARG A 61 -12.37 4.10 22.92
CA ARG A 61 -12.87 5.09 23.89
C ARG A 61 -14.06 5.88 23.37
N ASP A 62 -14.01 6.33 22.12
CA ASP A 62 -15.10 7.11 21.51
C ASP A 62 -16.37 6.25 21.33
N ALA A 63 -16.21 4.96 21.01
CA ALA A 63 -17.31 4.00 20.94
C ALA A 63 -17.94 3.73 22.32
N GLU A 64 -17.13 3.61 23.38
CA GLU A 64 -17.59 3.42 24.75
C GLU A 64 -18.36 4.66 25.26
N LEU A 65 -17.86 5.88 24.99
CA LEU A 65 -18.51 7.14 25.34
C LEU A 65 -19.87 7.31 24.64
N THR A 66 -19.97 6.91 23.36
CA THR A 66 -21.22 6.95 22.58
C THR A 66 -22.24 5.93 23.10
N GLY A 67 -21.79 4.74 23.49
CA GLY A 67 -22.64 3.70 24.08
C GLY A 67 -23.18 4.09 25.46
N ALA A 68 -22.34 4.66 26.32
CA ALA A 68 -22.75 5.15 27.64
C ALA A 68 -23.81 6.25 27.56
N ALA A 69 -23.63 7.23 26.66
CA ALA A 69 -24.60 8.31 26.45
C ALA A 69 -25.97 7.80 25.98
N THR A 70 -25.99 6.79 25.10
CA THR A 70 -27.23 6.19 24.58
C THR A 70 -27.99 5.42 25.66
N THR A 71 -27.27 4.85 26.63
CA THR A 71 -27.86 4.07 27.74
C THR A 71 -28.50 4.99 28.78
N THR A 72 -27.84 6.10 29.12
CA THR A 72 -28.36 7.11 30.06
C THR A 72 -29.63 7.80 29.55
N THR A 73 -29.78 8.03 28.24
CA THR A 73 -31.00 8.61 27.68
C THR A 73 -32.20 7.64 27.70
N LYS A 74 -31.96 6.32 27.68
CA LYS A 74 -33.03 5.32 27.63
C LYS A 74 -33.64 5.00 29.00
N ASP A 75 -32.92 5.26 30.09
CA ASP A 75 -33.38 5.05 31.48
C ASP A 75 -34.11 6.28 32.07
N GLY A 76 -34.09 7.42 31.38
CA GLY A 76 -34.69 8.68 31.82
C GLY A 76 -36.00 9.07 31.13
N GLN A 77 -36.58 8.19 30.30
CA GLN A 77 -37.78 8.46 29.49
C GLN A 77 -38.86 7.41 29.67
#